data_AF-A0A803LTA5-F1
#
_entry.id   AF-A0A803LTA5-F1
#
_cell.length_a   1.000
_cell.length_b   1.000
_cell.length_c   1.000
_cell.angle_alpha   90.00
_cell.angle_beta   90.00
_cell.angle_gamma   90.00
#
_symmetry.space_group_name_H-M   'P 1'
#
loop_
_entity.id
_entity.type
_entity.pdbx_description
1 polymer ?
#
loop_
_entity_poly.entity_id
_entity_poly.type
_entity_poly.pdbx_seq_one_letter_code
_entity_poly.pdbx_strand_id
1 'polypeptide(L)'
;MEIERLSFLCHDDYVKDRNDFTFISSKFAERKNTASDLGRHKEFTEYTNLEECISYLCNYITTHGPFDGLLGFSQGATLSALLMGYQSQGKVLKDHPPFKFFISVSGSKFRIPSICEVAYKDPNKAKSVHFIGEKDWLKLPSEDLAAAFQEPLIIRHPQGHTVPRLDEEATEKLLNWVKELLVQTRKAKDCVQNVEAQKEQEKTEEACEAAKEEHNFTEKREVEVVQA
;
A
#
# COMPACT_ATOMS: atom_id res chain seq x y z
N MET A 1 8.36 -20.40 -16.01
CA MET A 1 8.33 -19.75 -14.68
C MET A 1 7.14 -18.82 -14.72
N GLU A 2 5.99 -19.35 -14.30
CA GLU A 2 4.71 -18.64 -14.30
C GLU A 2 4.56 -17.91 -12.97
N ILE A 3 3.86 -16.78 -12.98
CA ILE A 3 3.65 -15.88 -11.85
C ILE A 3 3.01 -16.64 -10.68
N GLU A 4 3.60 -16.53 -9.49
CA GLU A 4 3.01 -17.12 -8.29
C GLU A 4 2.31 -16.02 -7.45
N ARG A 5 1.21 -15.47 -8.01
CA ARG A 5 0.08 -14.73 -7.39
C ARG A 5 0.34 -13.37 -6.69
N LEU A 6 -0.43 -12.36 -7.12
CA LEU A 6 -0.65 -11.06 -6.47
C LEU A 6 -2.15 -10.92 -6.14
N SER A 7 -2.46 -10.37 -4.97
CA SER A 7 -3.83 -10.16 -4.49
C SER A 7 -4.01 -8.76 -3.90
N PHE A 8 -5.17 -8.17 -4.17
CA PHE A 8 -5.59 -6.87 -3.65
C PHE A 8 -6.76 -7.05 -2.67
N LEU A 9 -6.76 -6.28 -1.58
CA LEU A 9 -7.70 -6.39 -0.46
C LEU A 9 -8.48 -5.09 -0.27
N CYS A 10 -9.80 -5.15 -0.09
CA CYS A 10 -10.70 -4.02 0.15
C CYS A 10 -11.64 -4.30 1.35
N HIS A 11 -12.04 -3.27 2.12
CA HIS A 11 -12.77 -3.41 3.38
C HIS A 11 -14.23 -2.88 3.42
N ASP A 12 -14.79 -2.19 2.40
CA ASP A 12 -16.13 -1.56 2.52
C ASP A 12 -17.31 -2.29 1.80
N ASP A 13 -18.50 -2.11 2.39
CA ASP A 13 -19.68 -3.01 2.52
C ASP A 13 -20.60 -3.29 1.29
N TYR A 14 -20.17 -3.04 0.05
CA TYR A 14 -21.08 -3.17 -1.12
C TYR A 14 -20.55 -4.00 -2.29
N VAL A 15 -19.83 -5.08 -1.99
CA VAL A 15 -19.56 -6.14 -2.97
C VAL A 15 -20.18 -7.44 -2.45
N LYS A 16 -21.43 -7.68 -2.88
CA LYS A 16 -22.10 -8.97 -2.70
C LYS A 16 -21.42 -10.02 -3.58
N ASP A 17 -20.30 -10.56 -3.14
CA ASP A 17 -19.96 -11.97 -3.35
C ASP A 17 -18.76 -12.35 -2.49
N ARG A 18 -18.91 -13.46 -1.76
CA ARG A 18 -18.01 -13.94 -0.71
C ARG A 18 -16.62 -14.32 -1.26
N ASN A 19 -15.71 -13.36 -1.41
CA ASN A 19 -14.25 -13.53 -1.46
C ASN A 19 -13.58 -12.15 -1.57
N ASP A 20 -13.15 -11.57 -0.44
CA ASP A 20 -12.51 -10.23 -0.34
C ASP A 20 -11.12 -10.13 -1.00
N PHE A 21 -10.77 -11.05 -1.90
CA PHE A 21 -9.49 -11.12 -2.59
C PHE A 21 -9.67 -10.96 -4.10
N THR A 22 -9.15 -9.86 -4.63
CA THR A 22 -9.01 -9.68 -6.07
C THR A 22 -7.65 -10.22 -6.51
N PHE A 23 -7.63 -11.34 -7.20
CA PHE A 23 -6.40 -11.95 -7.72
C PHE A 23 -6.01 -11.33 -9.06
N ILE A 24 -4.77 -10.86 -9.16
CA ILE A 24 -4.19 -10.39 -10.43
C ILE A 24 -2.93 -11.18 -10.72
N SER A 25 -2.82 -11.61 -11.97
CA SER A 25 -1.64 -12.24 -12.53
C SER A 25 -1.04 -11.27 -13.54
N SER A 26 0.04 -10.57 -13.19
CA SER A 26 0.78 -9.70 -14.13
C SER A 26 2.07 -10.37 -14.58
N LYS A 27 2.24 -10.55 -15.90
CA LYS A 27 3.40 -11.25 -16.48
C LYS A 27 4.55 -10.29 -16.69
N PHE A 28 5.63 -10.53 -15.97
CA PHE A 28 6.89 -9.85 -16.14
C PHE A 28 8.02 -10.86 -15.92
N ALA A 29 9.08 -10.81 -16.75
CA ALA A 29 10.13 -11.84 -16.72
C ALA A 29 11.45 -11.31 -16.13
N GLU A 30 11.96 -12.03 -15.13
CA GLU A 30 13.32 -11.89 -14.63
C GLU A 30 14.24 -12.80 -15.45
N ARG A 31 15.26 -12.23 -16.09
CA ARG A 31 16.25 -13.02 -16.84
C ARG A 31 17.47 -13.31 -15.97
N LYS A 32 17.93 -14.56 -15.98
CA LYS A 32 19.25 -14.95 -15.44
C LYS A 32 20.33 -14.55 -16.44
N ASN A 33 21.41 -13.94 -15.99
CA ASN A 33 22.60 -13.78 -16.83
C ASN A 33 23.14 -15.15 -17.28
N THR A 34 23.61 -15.23 -18.52
CA THR A 34 24.18 -16.46 -19.10
C THR A 34 25.57 -16.75 -18.53
N ALA A 35 25.98 -18.02 -18.58
CA ALA A 35 27.24 -18.51 -18.00
C ALA A 35 28.54 -17.90 -18.59
N SER A 36 28.45 -16.97 -19.54
CA SER A 36 29.59 -16.18 -20.03
C SER A 36 30.09 -15.12 -19.03
N ASP A 37 29.30 -14.78 -18.00
CA ASP A 37 29.62 -13.70 -17.04
C ASP A 37 30.22 -14.21 -15.72
N LEU A 38 30.85 -15.40 -15.73
CA LEU A 38 31.32 -16.09 -14.54
C LEU A 38 32.54 -15.41 -13.88
N GLY A 39 32.24 -14.46 -12.99
CA GLY A 39 33.22 -13.86 -12.06
C GLY A 39 32.66 -13.40 -10.72
N ARG A 40 31.35 -13.33 -10.52
CA ARG A 40 30.71 -12.99 -9.24
C ARG A 40 29.27 -13.50 -9.22
N HIS A 41 28.70 -13.62 -8.03
CA HIS A 41 27.38 -14.19 -7.71
C HIS A 41 26.34 -14.10 -8.83
N LYS A 42 25.55 -15.17 -9.03
CA LYS A 42 24.42 -15.20 -9.99
C LYS A 42 23.44 -14.06 -9.67
N GLU A 43 23.61 -12.93 -10.35
CA GLU A 43 22.80 -11.73 -10.16
C GLU A 43 21.68 -11.69 -11.21
N PHE A 44 20.44 -11.54 -10.74
CA PHE A 44 19.27 -11.29 -11.57
C PHE A 44 19.12 -9.76 -11.70
N THR A 45 19.67 -9.19 -12.75
CA THR A 45 19.70 -7.73 -12.95
C THR A 45 18.84 -7.25 -14.12
N GLU A 46 18.37 -8.16 -14.97
CA GLU A 46 17.56 -7.81 -16.14
C GLU A 46 16.08 -8.05 -15.89
N TYR A 47 15.31 -6.99 -16.13
CA TYR A 47 13.88 -6.97 -15.93
C TYR A 47 13.15 -6.58 -17.23
N THR A 48 12.46 -7.52 -17.90
CA THR A 48 11.73 -7.24 -19.17
C THR A 48 10.22 -7.05 -18.98
N ASN A 49 9.66 -5.94 -19.47
CA ASN A 49 8.25 -5.50 -19.38
C ASN A 49 7.83 -4.89 -18.02
N LEU A 50 8.78 -4.38 -17.24
CA LEU A 50 8.48 -3.88 -15.88
C LEU A 50 7.58 -2.65 -15.92
N GLU A 51 7.85 -1.72 -16.83
CA GLU A 51 7.09 -0.47 -16.99
C GLU A 51 5.65 -0.75 -17.43
N GLU A 52 5.45 -1.67 -18.37
CA GLU A 52 4.12 -2.14 -18.80
C GLU A 52 3.36 -2.80 -17.64
N CYS A 53 4.05 -3.65 -16.86
CA CYS A 53 3.49 -4.30 -15.68
C CYS A 53 3.05 -3.27 -14.62
N ILE A 54 3.90 -2.29 -14.30
CA ILE A 54 3.57 -1.21 -13.35
C ILE A 54 2.38 -0.40 -13.89
N SER A 55 2.38 -0.05 -15.16
CA SER A 55 1.30 0.73 -15.78
C SER A 55 -0.03 -0.02 -15.73
N TYR A 56 -0.03 -1.32 -16.04
CA TYR A 56 -1.20 -2.17 -15.96
C TYR A 56 -1.74 -2.27 -14.53
N LEU A 57 -0.87 -2.52 -13.55
CA LEU A 57 -1.27 -2.62 -12.14
C LEU A 57 -1.80 -1.28 -11.62
N CYS A 58 -1.16 -0.17 -11.94
CA CYS A 58 -1.63 1.16 -11.57
C CYS A 58 -3.03 1.44 -12.13
N ASN A 59 -3.24 1.18 -13.42
CA ASN A 59 -4.54 1.36 -14.05
C ASN A 59 -5.62 0.49 -13.40
N TYR A 60 -5.28 -0.77 -13.10
CA TYR A 60 -6.21 -1.67 -12.43
C TYR A 60 -6.60 -1.17 -11.04
N ILE A 61 -5.61 -0.81 -10.22
CA ILE A 61 -5.80 -0.33 -8.83
C ILE A 61 -6.67 0.92 -8.83
N THR A 62 -6.42 1.87 -9.73
CA THR A 62 -7.22 3.10 -9.82
C THR A 62 -8.65 2.80 -10.31
N THR A 63 -8.83 1.83 -11.21
CA THR A 63 -10.15 1.53 -11.80
C THR A 63 -11.05 0.70 -10.87
N HIS A 64 -10.47 -0.21 -10.08
CA HIS A 64 -11.22 -1.19 -9.28
C HIS A 64 -11.06 -0.99 -7.76
N GLY A 65 -10.23 -0.04 -7.35
CA GLY A 65 -10.05 0.33 -5.95
C GLY A 65 -11.18 1.22 -5.41
N PRO A 66 -11.01 1.79 -4.22
CA PRO A 66 -9.78 1.78 -3.43
C PRO A 66 -9.50 0.40 -2.80
N PHE A 67 -8.23 0.05 -2.70
CA PHE A 67 -7.73 -1.14 -2.01
C PHE A 67 -6.99 -0.73 -0.73
N ASP A 68 -7.25 -1.43 0.37
CA ASP A 68 -6.63 -1.17 1.66
C ASP A 68 -5.23 -1.78 1.78
N GLY A 69 -4.92 -2.83 1.02
CA GLY A 69 -3.64 -3.51 1.14
C GLY A 69 -3.31 -4.45 0.00
N LEU A 70 -2.04 -4.87 -0.01
CA LEU A 70 -1.49 -5.77 -1.01
C LEU A 70 -1.06 -7.08 -0.35
N LEU A 71 -1.26 -8.19 -1.04
CA LEU A 71 -0.70 -9.49 -0.69
C LEU A 71 0.02 -10.03 -1.92
N GLY A 72 1.28 -10.42 -1.77
CA GLY A 72 2.04 -11.02 -2.85
C GLY A 72 2.80 -12.25 -2.42
N PHE A 73 3.03 -13.16 -3.36
CA PHE A 73 3.96 -14.27 -3.21
C PHE A 73 5.07 -14.18 -4.27
N SER A 74 6.31 -14.46 -3.86
CA SER A 74 7.49 -14.42 -4.73
C SER A 74 7.59 -13.09 -5.48
N GLN A 75 7.58 -13.11 -6.82
CA GLN A 75 7.57 -11.91 -7.66
C GLN A 75 6.38 -10.98 -7.39
N GLY A 76 5.21 -11.52 -7.01
CA GLY A 76 4.05 -10.71 -6.62
C GLY A 76 4.32 -9.89 -5.36
N ALA A 77 5.06 -10.44 -4.40
CA ALA A 77 5.48 -9.70 -3.20
C ALA A 77 6.51 -8.61 -3.55
N THR A 78 7.47 -8.92 -4.43
CA THR A 78 8.45 -7.96 -4.93
C THR A 78 7.77 -6.77 -5.63
N LEU A 79 6.80 -7.04 -6.52
CA LEU A 79 6.02 -6.01 -7.21
C LEU A 79 5.15 -5.20 -6.25
N SER A 80 4.53 -5.84 -5.25
CA SER A 80 3.74 -5.13 -4.23
C SER A 80 4.59 -4.13 -3.47
N ALA A 81 5.77 -4.54 -3.02
CA ALA A 81 6.69 -3.68 -2.29
C ALA A 81 7.17 -2.50 -3.15
N LEU A 82 7.41 -2.73 -4.44
CA LEU A 82 7.73 -1.66 -5.40
C LEU A 82 6.61 -0.64 -5.49
N LEU A 83 5.36 -1.09 -5.71
CA LEU A 83 4.20 -0.20 -5.83
C LEU A 83 3.99 0.63 -4.55
N MET A 84 4.12 0.00 -3.38
CA MET A 84 4.00 0.70 -2.10
C MET A 84 5.12 1.73 -1.89
N GLY A 85 6.36 1.37 -2.24
CA GLY A 85 7.50 2.28 -2.20
C GLY A 85 7.29 3.48 -3.13
N TYR A 86 6.95 3.23 -4.38
CA TYR A 86 6.68 4.30 -5.36
C TYR A 86 5.49 5.17 -4.98
N GLN A 87 4.42 4.60 -4.41
CA GLN A 87 3.30 5.39 -3.92
C GLN A 87 3.73 6.30 -2.76
N SER A 88 4.50 5.79 -1.80
CA SER A 88 4.99 6.59 -0.66
C SER A 88 5.88 7.77 -1.08
N GLN A 89 6.53 7.66 -2.23
CA GLN A 89 7.36 8.72 -2.82
C GLN A 89 6.60 9.57 -3.85
N GLY A 90 5.28 9.38 -3.98
CA GLY A 90 4.41 10.14 -4.89
C GLY A 90 4.69 9.89 -6.39
N LYS A 91 5.29 8.74 -6.75
CA LYS A 91 5.63 8.40 -8.14
C LYS A 91 4.48 7.76 -8.91
N VAL A 92 3.68 6.93 -8.24
CA VAL A 92 2.53 6.21 -8.82
C VAL A 92 1.33 6.32 -7.89
N LEU A 93 0.14 5.96 -8.38
CA LEU A 93 -1.08 5.81 -7.58
C LEU A 93 -1.44 7.07 -6.76
N LYS A 94 -1.27 8.26 -7.35
CA LYS A 94 -1.49 9.56 -6.68
C LYS A 94 -2.95 9.78 -6.26
N ASP A 95 -3.88 9.25 -7.05
CA ASP A 95 -5.33 9.39 -6.82
C ASP A 95 -5.88 8.25 -5.94
N HIS A 96 -5.02 7.29 -5.54
CA HIS A 96 -5.39 6.19 -4.68
C HIS A 96 -4.88 6.47 -3.25
N PRO A 97 -5.70 6.27 -2.19
CA PRO A 97 -5.25 6.43 -0.81
C PRO A 97 -3.99 5.58 -0.49
N PRO A 98 -3.14 5.99 0.45
CA PRO A 98 -2.01 5.16 0.87
C PRO A 98 -2.47 3.77 1.32
N PHE A 99 -1.79 2.72 0.84
CA PHE A 99 -2.05 1.35 1.32
C PHE A 99 -1.81 1.27 2.84
N LYS A 100 -2.74 0.62 3.54
CA LYS A 100 -2.72 0.46 4.99
C LYS A 100 -1.85 -0.71 5.42
N PHE A 101 -1.78 -1.77 4.61
CA PHE A 101 -1.00 -2.96 4.96
C PHE A 101 -0.44 -3.76 3.78
N PHE A 102 0.54 -4.60 4.10
CA PHE A 102 1.23 -5.50 3.16
C PHE A 102 1.42 -6.90 3.73
N ILE A 103 1.12 -7.92 2.93
CA ILE A 103 1.39 -9.33 3.23
C ILE A 103 2.38 -9.86 2.20
N SER A 104 3.60 -10.13 2.64
CA SER A 104 4.68 -10.66 1.80
C SER A 104 4.87 -12.14 2.08
N VAL A 105 4.87 -12.97 1.04
CA VAL A 105 5.30 -14.37 1.13
C VAL A 105 6.49 -14.55 0.20
N SER A 106 7.65 -14.93 0.73
CA SER A 106 8.87 -15.15 -0.08
C SER A 106 9.24 -14.01 -1.05
N GLY A 107 8.96 -12.75 -0.70
CA GLY A 107 9.28 -11.58 -1.53
C GLY A 107 10.73 -11.13 -1.42
N SER A 108 11.19 -10.28 -2.34
CA SER A 108 12.49 -9.60 -2.24
C SER A 108 12.40 -8.14 -2.70
N LYS A 109 13.44 -7.35 -2.43
CA LYS A 109 13.61 -6.07 -3.11
C LYS A 109 13.92 -6.28 -4.60
N PHE A 110 13.56 -5.29 -5.42
CA PHE A 110 14.21 -5.13 -6.71
C PHE A 110 15.71 -4.90 -6.50
N ARG A 111 16.53 -5.28 -7.50
CA ARG A 111 18.00 -5.13 -7.43
C ARG A 111 18.54 -4.03 -8.33
N ILE A 112 17.67 -3.29 -9.02
CA ILE A 112 18.05 -2.16 -9.87
C ILE A 112 18.30 -0.94 -8.97
N PRO A 113 19.50 -0.35 -8.93
CA PRO A 113 19.82 0.76 -8.03
C PRO A 113 18.84 1.94 -8.12
N SER A 114 18.48 2.37 -9.34
CA SER A 114 17.53 3.47 -9.56
C SER A 114 16.13 3.17 -9.01
N ILE A 115 15.72 1.90 -8.97
CA ILE A 115 14.47 1.50 -8.31
C ILE A 115 14.65 1.53 -6.81
N CYS A 116 15.75 0.98 -6.29
CA CYS A 116 16.00 0.89 -4.85
C CYS A 116 16.08 2.27 -4.17
N GLU A 117 16.79 3.21 -4.80
CA GLU A 117 16.96 4.59 -4.33
C GLU A 117 15.64 5.36 -4.22
N VAL A 118 14.60 4.89 -4.91
CA VAL A 118 13.27 5.48 -4.87
C VAL A 118 12.35 4.64 -3.99
N ALA A 119 12.09 3.38 -4.34
CA ALA A 119 11.10 2.53 -3.68
C ALA A 119 11.42 2.25 -2.20
N TYR A 120 12.70 2.21 -1.83
CA TYR A 120 13.14 1.84 -0.48
C TYR A 120 13.91 2.98 0.20
N LYS A 121 13.73 4.22 -0.25
CA LYS A 121 14.41 5.41 0.27
C LYS A 121 14.17 5.60 1.77
N ASP A 122 12.89 5.49 2.18
CA ASP A 122 12.44 5.63 3.55
C ASP A 122 11.67 4.36 3.95
N PRO A 123 11.73 3.91 5.22
CA PRO A 123 10.94 2.77 5.67
C PRO A 123 9.44 2.99 5.42
N ASN A 124 8.79 2.02 4.80
CA ASN A 124 7.36 2.11 4.53
C ASN A 124 6.57 2.01 5.85
N LYS A 125 5.65 2.96 6.06
CA LYS A 125 4.87 3.09 7.31
C LYS A 125 3.66 2.15 7.39
N ALA A 126 3.28 1.52 6.28
CA ALA A 126 2.19 0.56 6.28
C ALA A 126 2.56 -0.66 7.14
N LYS A 127 1.60 -1.18 7.89
CA LYS A 127 1.79 -2.42 8.66
C LYS A 127 2.12 -3.55 7.70
N SER A 128 3.14 -4.36 8.01
CA SER A 128 3.49 -5.48 7.15
C SER A 128 3.70 -6.77 7.92
N VAL A 129 3.40 -7.89 7.26
CA VAL A 129 3.76 -9.24 7.71
C VAL A 129 4.52 -9.95 6.59
N HIS A 130 5.61 -10.62 6.94
CA HIS A 130 6.51 -11.30 6.01
C HIS A 130 6.65 -12.77 6.42
N PHE A 131 6.21 -13.66 5.53
CA PHE A 131 6.39 -15.11 5.64
C PHE A 131 7.70 -15.52 4.98
N ILE A 132 8.62 -16.07 5.77
CA ILE A 132 9.98 -16.41 5.32
C ILE A 132 10.25 -17.89 5.57
N GLY A 133 10.54 -18.62 4.50
CA GLY A 133 10.90 -20.04 4.57
C GLY A 133 12.35 -20.24 4.99
N GLU A 134 12.60 -21.09 5.98
CA GLU A 134 13.95 -21.40 6.46
C GLU A 134 14.81 -22.12 5.43
N LYS A 135 14.17 -22.83 4.48
CA LYS A 135 14.85 -23.50 3.36
C LYS A 135 14.69 -22.74 2.03
N ASP A 136 14.16 -21.52 2.09
CA ASP A 136 13.91 -20.70 0.90
C ASP A 136 15.22 -20.07 0.42
N TRP A 137 15.50 -20.15 -0.89
CA TRP A 137 16.63 -19.49 -1.53
C TRP A 137 16.56 -17.95 -1.44
N LEU A 138 15.38 -17.41 -1.15
CA LEU A 138 15.11 -15.98 -0.98
C LEU A 138 15.07 -15.59 0.50
N LYS A 139 15.41 -16.47 1.44
CA LYS A 139 15.40 -16.16 2.88
C LYS A 139 16.09 -14.83 3.20
N LEU A 140 17.35 -14.67 2.81
CA LEU A 140 18.10 -13.42 3.05
C LEU A 140 17.51 -12.22 2.29
N PRO A 141 17.18 -12.32 0.97
CA PRO A 141 16.44 -11.27 0.28
C PRO A 141 15.08 -10.88 0.90
N SER A 142 14.35 -11.82 1.50
CA SER A 142 13.07 -11.58 2.17
C SER A 142 13.27 -10.88 3.50
N GLU A 143 14.31 -11.23 4.25
CA GLU A 143 14.70 -10.50 5.47
C GLU A 143 15.11 -9.05 5.14
N ASP A 144 15.87 -8.85 4.06
CA ASP A 144 16.25 -7.52 3.58
C ASP A 144 15.02 -6.70 3.14
N LEU A 145 14.05 -7.34 2.45
CA LEU A 145 12.78 -6.70 2.12
C LEU A 145 12.00 -6.29 3.37
N ALA A 146 11.89 -7.18 4.37
CA ALA A 146 11.21 -6.88 5.62
C ALA A 146 11.80 -5.64 6.31
N ALA A 147 13.13 -5.48 6.29
CA ALA A 147 13.82 -4.33 6.87
C ALA A 147 13.47 -2.97 6.19
N ALA A 148 12.84 -2.97 5.02
CA ALA A 148 12.33 -1.75 4.38
C ALA A 148 10.95 -1.30 4.90
N PHE A 149 10.37 -2.01 5.86
CA PHE A 149 9.10 -1.65 6.49
C PHE A 149 9.31 -1.27 7.96
N GLN A 150 8.46 -0.40 8.48
CA GLN A 150 8.45 -0.04 9.89
C GLN A 150 7.83 -1.16 10.72
N GLU A 151 8.59 -1.69 11.69
CA GLU A 151 8.14 -2.72 12.64
C GLU A 151 7.41 -3.91 12.00
N PRO A 152 8.02 -4.62 11.03
CA PRO A 152 7.39 -5.72 10.32
C PRO A 152 7.18 -6.92 11.26
N LEU A 153 6.05 -7.60 11.12
CA LEU A 153 5.88 -8.94 11.69
C LEU A 153 6.58 -9.97 10.79
N ILE A 154 7.54 -10.72 11.32
CA ILE A 154 8.20 -11.81 10.58
C ILE A 154 7.69 -13.16 11.12
N ILE A 155 7.09 -13.96 10.23
CA ILE A 155 6.66 -15.34 10.52
C ILE A 155 7.56 -16.29 9.74
N ARG A 156 8.33 -17.11 10.47
CA ARG A 156 9.23 -18.11 9.88
C ARG A 156 8.54 -19.45 9.76
N HIS A 157 8.84 -20.20 8.71
CA HIS A 157 8.31 -21.56 8.51
C HIS A 157 9.39 -22.51 7.98
N PRO A 158 9.30 -23.84 8.23
CA PRO A 158 10.38 -24.78 7.93
C PRO A 158 10.51 -25.16 6.43
N GLN A 159 9.65 -24.61 5.58
CA GLN A 159 9.54 -24.98 4.16
C GLN A 159 10.44 -24.10 3.29
N GLY A 160 10.55 -24.45 2.00
CA GLY A 160 11.30 -23.67 1.01
C GLY A 160 10.43 -22.57 0.40
N HIS A 161 10.63 -22.33 -0.90
CA HIS A 161 9.89 -21.33 -1.68
C HIS A 161 8.44 -21.76 -1.92
N THR A 162 7.54 -21.47 -0.97
CA THR A 162 6.14 -21.89 -1.03
C THR A 162 5.27 -21.03 -0.10
N VAL A 163 3.97 -21.02 -0.36
CA VAL A 163 2.98 -20.42 0.56
C VAL A 163 2.81 -21.36 1.76
N PRO A 164 3.16 -20.94 2.99
CA PRO A 164 3.13 -21.82 4.14
C PRO A 164 1.71 -22.15 4.58
N ARG A 165 1.52 -23.37 5.07
CA ARG A 165 0.43 -23.67 6.00
C ARG A 165 0.79 -23.08 7.36
N LEU A 166 -0.16 -22.39 7.98
CA LEU A 166 0.04 -21.79 9.30
C LEU A 166 -0.15 -22.85 10.38
N ASP A 167 0.82 -22.95 11.30
CA ASP A 167 0.65 -23.65 12.55
C ASP A 167 -0.06 -22.76 13.58
N GLU A 168 -0.28 -23.29 14.79
CA GLU A 168 -0.99 -22.56 15.85
C GLU A 168 -0.28 -21.25 16.23
N GLU A 169 1.05 -21.28 16.36
CA GLU A 169 1.85 -20.11 16.74
C GLU A 169 1.80 -19.03 15.64
N ALA A 170 2.00 -19.40 14.38
CA ALA A 170 1.90 -18.48 13.25
C ALA A 170 0.49 -17.90 13.11
N THR A 171 -0.53 -18.73 13.33
CA THR A 171 -1.94 -18.29 13.31
C THR A 171 -2.21 -17.27 14.40
N GLU A 172 -1.76 -17.51 15.64
CA GLU A 172 -1.93 -16.58 16.74
C GLU A 172 -1.24 -15.23 16.48
N LYS A 173 0.02 -15.25 16.01
CA LYS A 173 0.75 -14.03 15.64
C LYS A 173 0.02 -13.24 14.56
N LEU A 174 -0.45 -13.91 13.51
CA LEU A 174 -1.19 -13.26 12.43
C LEU A 174 -2.51 -12.67 12.93
N LEU A 175 -3.26 -13.39 13.78
CA LEU A 175 -4.51 -12.91 14.36
C LEU A 175 -4.29 -11.66 15.23
N ASN A 176 -3.23 -11.63 16.03
CA ASN A 176 -2.91 -10.46 16.85
C ASN A 176 -2.52 -9.26 15.98
N TRP A 177 -1.75 -9.49 14.92
CA TRP A 177 -1.41 -8.45 13.93
C TRP A 177 -2.66 -7.89 13.22
N VAL A 178 -3.60 -8.75 12.80
CA VAL A 178 -4.86 -8.30 12.19
C VAL A 178 -5.69 -7.47 13.19
N LYS A 179 -5.76 -7.87 14.46
CA LYS A 179 -6.47 -7.09 15.49
C LYS A 179 -5.86 -5.70 15.65
N GLU A 180 -4.54 -5.59 15.71
CA GLU A 180 -3.85 -4.29 15.78
C GLU A 180 -4.15 -3.43 14.55
N LEU A 181 -4.10 -4.02 13.35
CA LEU A 181 -4.40 -3.33 12.09
C LEU A 181 -5.83 -2.75 12.07
N LEU A 182 -6.81 -3.53 12.54
CA LEU A 182 -8.21 -3.09 12.62
C LEU A 182 -8.38 -1.92 13.61
N VAL A 183 -7.69 -1.97 14.77
CA VAL A 183 -7.72 -0.88 15.75
C VAL A 183 -7.10 0.40 15.18
N GLN A 184 -5.97 0.29 14.47
CA GLN A 184 -5.32 1.44 13.82
C GLN A 184 -6.21 2.04 12.73
N THR A 185 -6.84 1.19 11.91
CA THR A 185 -7.73 1.64 10.83
C THR A 185 -8.97 2.36 11.36
N ARG A 186 -9.57 1.87 12.47
CA ARG A 186 -10.70 2.55 13.13
C ARG A 186 -10.31 3.93 13.66
N LYS A 187 -9.20 4.02 14.40
CA LYS A 187 -8.69 5.31 14.91
C LYS A 187 -8.43 6.30 13.78
N ALA A 188 -7.89 5.85 12.64
CA ALA A 188 -7.69 6.70 11.48
C ALA A 188 -9.02 7.21 10.88
N LYS A 189 -10.05 6.35 10.77
CA LYS A 189 -11.39 6.76 10.32
C LYS A 189 -12.02 7.80 11.27
N ASP A 190 -11.96 7.57 12.58
CA ASP A 190 -12.51 8.50 13.58
C ASP A 190 -11.81 9.87 13.53
N CYS A 191 -10.48 9.89 13.38
CA CYS A 191 -9.73 11.15 13.23
C CYS A 191 -10.12 11.94 11.98
N VAL A 192 -10.30 11.27 10.83
CA VAL A 192 -10.68 11.94 9.57
C VAL A 192 -12.08 12.55 9.68
N GLN A 193 -13.05 11.79 10.21
CA GLN A 193 -14.41 12.29 10.42
C GLN A 193 -14.46 13.49 11.34
N ASN A 194 -13.68 13.50 12.42
CA ASN A 194 -13.59 14.63 13.33
C ASN A 194 -12.99 15.88 12.66
N VAL A 195 -11.97 15.71 11.80
CA VAL A 195 -11.34 16.83 11.08
C VAL A 195 -12.26 17.40 9.99
N GLU A 196 -13.01 16.56 9.29
CA GLU A 196 -14.00 17.00 8.28
C GLU A 196 -15.15 17.75 8.94
N ALA A 197 -15.68 17.24 10.06
CA ALA A 197 -16.73 17.91 10.83
C ALA A 197 -16.28 19.29 11.36
N GLN A 198 -15.03 19.42 11.79
CA GLN A 198 -14.46 20.70 12.24
C GLN A 198 -14.32 21.71 11.09
N LYS A 199 -13.85 21.27 9.91
CA LYS A 199 -13.75 22.13 8.72
C LYS A 199 -15.11 22.59 8.21
N GLU A 200 -16.14 21.75 8.29
CA GLU A 200 -17.51 22.14 7.94
C GLU A 200 -18.07 23.16 8.94
N GLN A 201 -17.81 23.01 10.24
CA GLN A 201 -18.20 24.00 11.25
C GLN A 201 -17.54 25.36 11.03
N GLU A 202 -16.21 25.40 10.85
CA GLU A 202 -15.47 26.66 10.60
C GLU A 202 -15.99 27.38 9.34
N LYS A 203 -16.26 26.63 8.27
CA LYS A 203 -16.78 27.18 7.01
C LYS A 203 -18.21 27.71 7.14
N THR A 204 -19.02 27.10 8.02
CA THR A 204 -20.40 27.53 8.28
C THR A 204 -20.41 28.78 9.18
N GLU A 205 -19.48 28.87 10.14
CA GLU A 205 -19.29 30.03 10.99
C GLU A 205 -18.80 31.25 10.19
N GLU A 206 -17.79 31.10 9.32
CA GLU A 206 -17.32 32.16 8.42
C GLU A 206 -18.42 32.68 7.48
N ALA A 207 -19.23 31.77 6.91
CA ALA A 207 -20.34 32.15 6.03
C ALA A 207 -21.45 32.91 6.80
N CYS A 208 -21.71 32.53 8.06
CA CYS A 208 -22.69 33.20 8.90
C CYS A 208 -22.20 34.60 9.34
N GLU A 209 -20.89 34.76 9.54
CA GLU A 209 -20.27 36.04 9.88
C GLU A 209 -20.25 37.00 8.69
N ALA A 210 -19.89 36.52 7.48
CA ALA A 210 -19.97 37.30 6.25
C ALA A 210 -21.41 37.78 5.94
N ALA A 211 -22.42 36.94 6.17
CA ALA A 211 -23.83 37.31 5.97
C ALA A 211 -24.31 38.39 6.96
N LYS A 212 -23.78 38.39 8.20
CA LYS A 212 -24.08 39.44 9.20
C LYS A 212 -23.43 40.77 8.84
N GLU A 213 -22.24 40.76 8.26
CA GLU A 213 -21.58 41.98 7.76
C GLU A 213 -22.32 42.58 6.56
N GLU A 214 -22.77 41.75 5.61
CA GLU A 214 -23.58 42.21 4.46
C GLU A 214 -24.94 42.79 4.91
N HIS A 215 -25.61 42.16 5.88
CA HIS A 215 -26.89 42.64 6.40
C HIS A 215 -26.75 43.98 7.15
N ASN A 216 -25.71 44.14 7.97
CA ASN A 216 -25.40 45.42 8.63
C ASN A 216 -25.05 46.54 7.63
N PHE A 217 -24.44 46.18 6.49
CA PHE A 217 -24.09 47.15 5.44
C PHE A 217 -25.30 47.60 4.62
N THR A 218 -26.28 46.71 4.38
CA THR A 218 -27.54 47.05 3.70
C THR A 218 -28.46 47.87 4.59
N GLU A 219 -28.57 47.52 5.88
CA GLU A 219 -29.42 48.23 6.83
C GLU A 219 -28.94 49.66 7.08
N LYS A 220 -27.63 49.90 7.13
CA LYS A 220 -27.06 51.27 7.20
C LYS A 220 -27.36 52.12 5.96
N ARG A 221 -27.39 51.52 4.76
CA ARG A 221 -27.73 52.24 3.51
C ARG A 221 -29.20 52.59 3.41
N GLU A 222 -30.10 51.74 3.90
CA GLU A 222 -31.53 52.06 3.91
C GLU A 222 -31.86 53.21 4.88
N VAL A 223 -31.18 53.28 6.03
CA VAL A 223 -31.38 54.37 7.01
C VAL A 223 -30.89 55.72 6.46
N GLU A 224 -29.81 55.76 5.66
CA GLU A 224 -29.32 57.00 5.04
C GLU A 224 -30.22 57.50 3.88
N VAL A 225 -30.95 56.62 3.21
CA VAL A 225 -31.85 56.99 2.09
C VAL A 225 -33.19 57.55 2.57
N VAL A 226 -33.64 57.20 3.78
CA VAL A 226 -34.93 57.66 4.35
C VAL A 226 -34.82 59.04 5.04
N GLN A 227 -33.60 59.55 5.25
CA GLN A 227 -33.35 60.86 5.89
C GLN A 227 -32.96 62.00 4.92
N ALA A 228 -33.03 61.77 3.60
CA ALA A 228 -32.70 62.77 2.57
C ALA A 228 -33.94 63.44 1.94
#